data_AF-A0A3M1RL69-F1
#
_entry.id   AF-A0A3M1RL69-F1
#
_cell.length_a   1.000
_cell.length_b   1.000
_cell.length_c   1.000
_cell.angle_alpha   90.00
_cell.angle_beta   90.00
_cell.angle_gamma   90.00
#
_symmetry.space_group_name_H-M   'P 1'
#
loop_
_entity.id
_entity.type
_entity.pdbx_description
1 polymer ?
#
loop_
_entity_poly.entity_id
_entity_poly.type
_entity_poly.pdbx_seq_one_letter_code
_entity_poly.pdbx_strand_id
1 'polypeptide(L)'
;MGLFEQPVPSTNDKERSSSPWSAAEEENRLEQLITQLPTLLRQAPPPSPELKQILRLLEERYLRHVPRSRPLEAALDAATYYGDNELAIDVIRKKYLAPEEKGPLHLWERVARAIASVEKDQAYWYEKFLSILLDFRFVPGGRVMHGAGREDARRRPTLSNCYVIPIEEDSLEGIYQCLAESAMVYRTGGGVGTDLSVLRPAGAPVNATIDKSPGATAFMNLFSESTNTVSQAGRRGALMLTLRVDHPDVERFIHIKNDPQRQKVQYANISVLLTHLFMEKVAAEHDPARQEEICFEVEDEEGNRHNIFVHPNEEVEYEGKVWRAEELYRYLHAVPSHDTSSQEKEETNV
;
A
#
# COMPACT_ATOMS: atom_id res chain seq x y z
N MET A 1 -29.52 -47.18 -31.55
CA MET A 1 -30.43 -46.21 -32.20
C MET A 1 -30.26 -44.91 -31.42
N GLY A 2 -29.38 -44.00 -31.81
CA GLY A 2 -29.30 -43.31 -33.09
C GLY A 2 -29.93 -41.93 -32.90
N LEU A 3 -29.10 -40.88 -32.86
CA LEU A 3 -29.14 -39.66 -33.71
C LEU A 3 -29.13 -38.46 -32.73
N PHE A 4 -28.27 -37.44 -32.75
CA PHE A 4 -27.45 -36.81 -33.77
C PHE A 4 -26.14 -36.28 -33.15
N GLU A 5 -25.01 -36.77 -33.65
CA GLU A 5 -23.79 -35.95 -33.76
C GLU A 5 -23.99 -35.04 -34.97
N GLN A 6 -23.76 -33.74 -34.81
CA GLN A 6 -23.49 -32.83 -35.92
C GLN A 6 -22.06 -32.33 -35.72
N PRO A 7 -21.19 -32.44 -36.75
CA PRO A 7 -19.78 -32.10 -36.61
C PRO A 7 -19.63 -30.59 -36.47
N VAL A 8 -18.89 -30.16 -35.43
CA VAL A 8 -18.30 -28.82 -35.40
C VAL A 8 -17.44 -28.69 -36.65
N PRO A 9 -17.59 -27.64 -37.48
CA PRO A 9 -16.72 -27.48 -38.62
C PRO A 9 -15.29 -27.36 -38.09
N SER A 10 -14.41 -28.27 -38.51
CA SER A 10 -12.98 -28.09 -38.38
C SER A 10 -12.60 -26.89 -39.25
N THR A 11 -12.66 -25.69 -38.69
CA THR A 11 -12.02 -24.52 -39.28
C THR A 11 -10.52 -24.75 -39.17
N ASN A 12 -10.00 -25.39 -40.21
CA ASN A 12 -8.64 -25.34 -40.69
C ASN A 12 -7.73 -24.40 -39.87
N ASP A 13 -6.86 -24.97 -39.05
CA ASP A 13 -5.72 -24.30 -38.39
C ASP A 13 -4.64 -23.87 -39.41
N LYS A 14 -5.06 -23.43 -40.61
CA LYS A 14 -4.21 -23.12 -41.78
C LYS A 14 -4.52 -21.78 -42.43
N GLU A 15 -5.11 -20.85 -41.69
CA GLU A 15 -5.11 -19.42 -42.04
C GLU A 15 -4.52 -18.59 -40.90
N ARG A 16 -3.38 -19.04 -40.36
CA ARG A 16 -2.58 -18.31 -39.37
C ARG A 16 -1.28 -17.82 -40.00
N SER A 17 -1.11 -16.50 -39.97
CA SER A 17 0.05 -15.71 -40.42
C SER A 17 0.37 -15.77 -41.92
N SER A 18 -0.19 -14.83 -42.68
CA SER A 18 0.32 -14.45 -44.01
C SER A 18 1.40 -13.37 -43.90
N SER A 19 2.25 -13.44 -42.88
CA SER A 19 3.36 -12.53 -42.74
C SER A 19 4.51 -13.03 -43.61
N PRO A 20 5.04 -12.22 -44.55
CA PRO A 20 6.16 -12.62 -45.39
C PRO A 20 7.51 -12.62 -44.63
N TRP A 21 7.49 -12.48 -43.31
CA TRP A 21 8.65 -12.30 -42.44
C TRP A 21 8.81 -13.48 -41.49
N SER A 22 10.05 -13.83 -41.15
CA SER A 22 10.35 -14.80 -40.10
C SER A 22 9.98 -14.26 -38.71
N ALA A 23 9.79 -15.14 -37.73
CA ALA A 23 9.44 -14.73 -36.37
C ALA A 23 10.44 -13.74 -35.73
N ALA A 24 11.74 -13.88 -36.04
CA ALA A 24 12.78 -12.96 -35.58
C ALA A 24 12.71 -11.59 -36.28
N GLU A 25 12.32 -11.55 -37.55
CA GLU A 25 12.09 -10.30 -38.28
C GLU A 25 10.82 -9.59 -37.81
N GLU A 26 9.77 -10.33 -37.48
CA GLU A 26 8.57 -9.79 -36.84
C GLU A 26 8.88 -9.20 -35.47
N GLU A 27 9.70 -9.87 -34.67
CA GLU A 27 10.10 -9.42 -33.34
C GLU A 27 10.93 -8.13 -33.40
N ASN A 28 11.96 -8.08 -34.24
CA ASN A 28 12.77 -6.88 -34.46
C ASN A 28 11.92 -5.72 -35.01
N ARG A 29 10.99 -6.01 -35.93
CA ARG A 29 10.10 -4.98 -36.49
C ARG A 29 9.11 -4.47 -35.45
N LEU A 30 8.60 -5.33 -34.58
CA LEU A 30 7.75 -4.92 -33.47
C LEU A 30 8.51 -4.00 -32.52
N GLU A 31 9.75 -4.36 -32.14
CA GLU A 31 10.60 -3.51 -31.30
C GLU A 31 10.83 -2.13 -31.94
N GLN A 32 11.13 -2.10 -33.24
CA GLN A 32 11.30 -0.85 -34.00
C GLN A 32 10.02 -0.01 -34.10
N LEU A 33 8.85 -0.65 -34.13
CA LEU A 33 7.57 0.06 -34.18
C LEU A 33 7.14 0.53 -32.78
N ILE A 34 7.36 -0.30 -31.76
CA ILE A 34 7.14 0.03 -30.35
C ILE A 34 7.99 1.24 -29.91
N THR A 35 9.22 1.36 -30.40
CA THR A 35 10.05 2.53 -30.12
C THR A 35 9.47 3.83 -30.71
N GLN A 36 8.63 3.74 -31.75
CA GLN A 36 7.92 4.89 -32.34
C GLN A 36 6.59 5.19 -31.66
N LEU A 37 6.05 4.26 -30.86
CA LEU A 37 4.76 4.39 -30.17
C LEU A 37 4.61 5.71 -29.39
N PRO A 38 5.59 6.20 -28.60
CA PRO A 38 5.47 7.46 -27.88
C PRO A 38 5.21 8.66 -28.80
N THR A 39 5.90 8.71 -29.94
CA THR A 39 5.78 9.80 -30.90
C THR A 39 4.40 9.78 -31.56
N LEU A 40 3.91 8.58 -31.89
CA LEU A 40 2.61 8.39 -32.52
C LEU A 40 1.45 8.68 -31.56
N LEU A 41 1.56 8.28 -30.29
CA LEU A 41 0.55 8.55 -29.27
C LEU A 41 0.36 10.05 -28.99
N ARG A 42 1.39 10.88 -29.18
CA ARG A 42 1.27 12.34 -29.03
C ARG A 42 0.45 13.00 -30.15
N GLN A 43 0.19 12.31 -31.24
CA GLN A 43 -0.55 12.87 -32.37
C GLN A 43 -2.06 12.84 -32.08
N ALA A 44 -2.76 13.95 -32.33
CA ALA A 44 -4.20 14.03 -32.17
C ALA A 44 -4.93 13.11 -33.18
N PRO A 45 -6.15 12.60 -32.87
CA PRO A 45 -6.86 11.69 -33.75
C PRO A 45 -7.23 12.33 -35.11
N PRO A 46 -7.30 11.55 -36.20
CA PRO A 46 -7.30 10.08 -36.25
C PRO A 46 -5.90 9.43 -36.18
N PRO A 47 -5.78 8.18 -35.70
CA PRO A 47 -4.49 7.50 -35.58
C PRO A 47 -3.87 7.27 -36.95
N SER A 48 -2.55 7.49 -37.05
CA SER A 48 -1.80 7.24 -38.28
C SER A 48 -1.87 5.76 -38.69
N PRO A 49 -1.67 5.42 -39.98
CA PRO A 49 -1.58 4.04 -40.42
C PRO A 49 -0.58 3.19 -39.62
N GLU A 50 0.55 3.79 -39.23
CA GLU A 50 1.60 3.16 -38.43
C GLU A 50 1.11 2.85 -37.01
N LEU A 51 0.38 3.78 -36.37
CA LEU A 51 -0.18 3.54 -35.04
C LEU A 51 -1.19 2.40 -35.08
N LYS A 52 -2.07 2.36 -36.08
CA LYS A 52 -3.02 1.24 -36.26
C LYS A 52 -2.30 -0.10 -36.42
N GLN A 53 -1.22 -0.13 -37.19
CA GLN A 53 -0.39 -1.33 -37.35
C GLN A 53 0.20 -1.79 -36.01
N ILE A 54 0.74 -0.86 -35.21
CA ILE A 54 1.27 -1.19 -33.87
C ILE A 54 0.17 -1.75 -32.97
N LEU A 55 -0.98 -1.09 -32.87
CA LEU A 55 -2.06 -1.52 -31.99
C LEU A 55 -2.53 -2.94 -32.31
N ARG A 56 -2.70 -3.24 -33.61
CA ARG A 56 -3.03 -4.59 -34.07
C ARG A 56 -1.97 -5.62 -33.64
N LEU A 57 -0.69 -5.29 -33.78
CA LEU A 57 0.38 -6.20 -33.36
C LEU A 57 0.42 -6.37 -31.83
N LEU A 58 0.17 -5.32 -31.05
CA LEU A 58 0.08 -5.41 -29.59
C LEU A 58 -1.10 -6.31 -29.17
N GLU A 59 -2.26 -6.19 -29.83
CA GLU A 59 -3.42 -7.05 -29.61
C GLU A 59 -3.12 -8.51 -29.95
N GLU A 60 -2.60 -8.75 -31.15
CA GLU A 60 -2.21 -10.08 -31.61
C GLU A 60 -1.13 -10.68 -30.70
N ARG A 61 -0.20 -9.90 -30.17
CA ARG A 61 0.89 -10.44 -29.35
C ARG A 61 0.48 -10.69 -27.89
N TYR A 62 -0.14 -9.70 -27.24
CA TYR A 62 -0.36 -9.70 -25.79
C TYR A 62 -1.79 -10.03 -25.37
N LEU A 63 -2.78 -9.77 -26.23
CA LEU A 63 -4.20 -9.90 -25.88
C LEU A 63 -4.89 -11.06 -26.61
N ARG A 64 -4.15 -11.89 -27.35
CA ARG A 64 -4.62 -13.05 -28.14
C ARG A 64 -5.62 -13.97 -27.42
N HIS A 65 -5.46 -14.13 -26.11
CA HIS A 65 -6.23 -15.08 -25.30
C HIS A 65 -7.15 -14.40 -24.28
N VAL A 66 -7.27 -13.08 -24.36
CA VAL A 66 -8.04 -12.28 -23.40
C VAL A 66 -9.29 -11.80 -24.13
N PRO A 67 -10.46 -12.39 -23.87
CA PRO A 67 -11.70 -11.90 -24.45
C PRO A 67 -12.04 -10.56 -23.81
N ARG A 68 -11.53 -9.46 -24.36
CA ARG A 68 -11.99 -8.12 -24.03
C ARG A 68 -13.05 -7.67 -25.02
N SER A 69 -14.09 -7.05 -24.47
CA SER A 69 -15.19 -6.46 -25.21
C SER A 69 -14.81 -5.19 -26.00
N ARG A 70 -13.58 -4.67 -25.85
CA ARG A 70 -13.15 -3.39 -26.44
C ARG A 70 -11.72 -3.48 -27.04
N PRO A 71 -11.51 -3.02 -28.29
CA PRO A 71 -10.18 -2.95 -28.92
C PRO A 71 -9.22 -2.03 -28.16
N LEU A 72 -7.92 -2.25 -28.32
CA LEU A 72 -6.85 -1.38 -27.81
C LEU A 72 -6.94 0.04 -28.38
N GLU A 73 -7.50 0.18 -29.58
CA GLU A 73 -7.84 1.48 -30.19
C GLU A 73 -8.76 2.32 -29.29
N ALA A 74 -9.72 1.69 -28.59
CA ALA A 74 -10.58 2.39 -27.65
C ALA A 74 -9.77 2.95 -26.45
N ALA A 75 -8.68 2.29 -26.06
CA ALA A 75 -7.82 2.70 -24.93
C ALA A 75 -6.97 3.96 -25.23
N LEU A 76 -7.01 4.48 -26.47
CA LEU A 76 -6.40 5.76 -26.81
C LEU A 76 -7.12 6.94 -26.13
N ASP A 77 -8.41 6.82 -25.84
CA ASP A 77 -9.21 7.85 -25.16
C ASP A 77 -10.03 7.26 -24.02
N ALA A 78 -10.00 7.90 -22.85
CA ALA A 78 -10.69 7.41 -21.66
C ALA A 78 -12.22 7.34 -21.85
N ALA A 79 -12.84 8.30 -22.54
CA ALA A 79 -14.28 8.27 -22.74
C ALA A 79 -14.71 7.12 -23.66
N THR A 80 -13.93 6.88 -24.72
CA THR A 80 -14.16 5.74 -25.61
C THR A 80 -13.91 4.41 -24.89
N TYR A 81 -12.84 4.32 -24.09
CA TYR A 81 -12.49 3.09 -23.38
C TYR A 81 -13.47 2.70 -22.28
N TYR A 82 -14.00 3.66 -21.51
CA TYR A 82 -14.89 3.41 -20.38
C TYR A 82 -16.37 3.60 -20.72
N GLY A 83 -16.70 4.27 -21.82
CA GLY A 83 -18.08 4.43 -22.31
C GLY A 83 -18.92 5.27 -21.36
N ASP A 84 -19.94 4.64 -20.79
CA ASP A 84 -20.90 5.22 -19.84
C ASP A 84 -20.38 5.26 -18.39
N ASN A 85 -19.22 4.69 -18.09
CA ASN A 85 -18.64 4.73 -16.74
C ASN A 85 -17.95 6.08 -16.47
N GLU A 86 -18.75 7.10 -16.17
CA GLU A 86 -18.29 8.46 -15.87
C GLU A 86 -17.28 8.51 -14.72
N LEU A 87 -17.46 7.69 -13.68
CA LEU A 87 -16.56 7.64 -12.53
C LEU A 87 -15.15 7.19 -12.95
N ALA A 88 -15.03 6.13 -13.76
CA ALA A 88 -13.73 5.65 -14.22
C ALA A 88 -13.04 6.67 -15.13
N ILE A 89 -13.81 7.33 -15.99
CA ILE A 89 -13.33 8.43 -16.86
C ILE A 89 -12.77 9.57 -16.00
N ASP A 90 -13.52 9.98 -14.98
CA ASP A 90 -13.12 11.06 -14.09
C ASP A 90 -11.90 10.71 -13.26
N VAL A 91 -11.85 9.50 -12.70
CA VAL A 91 -10.72 9.04 -11.89
C VAL A 91 -9.44 9.00 -12.72
N ILE A 92 -9.45 8.37 -13.90
CA ILE A 92 -8.24 8.25 -14.70
C ILE A 92 -7.73 9.62 -15.16
N ARG A 93 -8.64 10.50 -15.63
CA ARG A 93 -8.30 11.86 -16.09
C ARG A 93 -7.79 12.75 -14.96
N LYS A 94 -8.44 12.73 -13.80
CA LYS A 94 -8.10 13.62 -12.68
C LYS A 94 -6.90 13.14 -11.88
N LYS A 95 -6.66 11.82 -11.81
CA LYS A 95 -5.67 11.23 -10.88
C LYS A 95 -4.45 10.63 -11.56
N TYR A 96 -4.54 10.10 -12.78
CA TYR A 96 -3.48 9.24 -13.33
C TYR A 96 -2.91 9.70 -14.67
N LEU A 97 -3.72 10.29 -15.55
CA LEU A 97 -3.23 10.79 -16.83
C LEU A 97 -2.37 12.04 -16.67
N ALA A 98 -1.25 12.08 -17.40
CA ALA A 98 -0.47 13.29 -17.63
C ALA A 98 -1.24 14.29 -18.53
N PRO A 99 -0.87 15.58 -18.56
CA PRO A 99 -1.58 16.61 -19.33
C PRO A 99 -1.80 16.28 -20.81
N GLU A 100 -0.85 15.58 -21.45
CA GLU A 100 -0.92 15.20 -22.87
C GLU A 100 -1.60 13.83 -23.10
N GLU A 101 -1.91 13.09 -22.03
CA GLU A 101 -2.46 11.74 -22.13
C GLU A 101 -3.99 11.77 -22.18
N LYS A 102 -4.56 11.00 -23.10
CA LYS A 102 -6.01 10.99 -23.35
C LYS A 102 -6.71 9.73 -22.84
N GLY A 103 -5.99 8.63 -22.70
CA GLY A 103 -6.58 7.34 -22.35
C GLY A 103 -5.59 6.34 -21.75
N PRO A 104 -6.09 5.19 -21.26
CA PRO A 104 -5.31 4.20 -20.53
C PRO A 104 -4.04 3.71 -21.25
N LEU A 105 -4.07 3.59 -22.57
CA LEU A 105 -2.90 3.12 -23.32
C LEU A 105 -1.69 4.05 -23.14
N HIS A 106 -1.92 5.37 -23.10
CA HIS A 106 -0.85 6.33 -22.86
C HIS A 106 -0.23 6.16 -21.48
N LEU A 107 -1.08 5.98 -20.46
CA LEU A 107 -0.65 5.72 -19.08
C LEU A 107 0.23 4.47 -19.01
N TRP A 108 -0.22 3.35 -19.60
CA TRP A 108 0.52 2.10 -19.54
C TRP A 108 1.83 2.15 -20.32
N GLU A 109 1.84 2.84 -21.46
CA GLU A 109 3.04 3.12 -22.24
C GLU A 109 4.08 3.89 -21.41
N ARG A 110 3.67 5.01 -20.81
CA ARG A 110 4.54 5.85 -19.97
C ARG A 110 5.11 5.05 -18.80
N VAL A 111 4.26 4.32 -18.08
CA VAL A 111 4.67 3.54 -16.91
C VAL A 111 5.64 2.43 -17.32
N ALA A 112 5.35 1.66 -18.38
CA ALA A 112 6.23 0.61 -18.88
C ALA A 112 7.61 1.17 -19.28
N ARG A 113 7.64 2.31 -19.99
CA ARG A 113 8.89 2.98 -20.39
C ARG A 113 9.70 3.47 -19.20
N ALA A 114 9.03 4.12 -18.25
CA ALA A 114 9.71 4.64 -17.06
C ALA A 114 10.38 3.51 -16.27
N ILE A 115 9.68 2.39 -16.05
CA ILE A 115 10.21 1.26 -15.27
C ILE A 115 11.29 0.53 -16.08
N ALA A 116 11.14 0.37 -17.39
CA ALA A 116 12.17 -0.24 -18.24
C ALA A 116 13.45 0.59 -18.35
N SER A 117 13.40 1.91 -18.13
CA SER A 117 14.55 2.80 -18.33
C SER A 117 15.76 2.50 -17.43
N VAL A 118 15.55 1.84 -16.29
CA VAL A 118 16.62 1.45 -15.36
C VAL A 118 17.18 0.05 -15.64
N GLU A 119 16.58 -0.66 -16.60
CA GLU A 119 17.01 -2.01 -16.98
C GLU A 119 18.16 -1.99 -18.00
N LYS A 120 18.95 -3.07 -18.02
CA LYS A 120 20.05 -3.23 -18.99
C LYS A 120 19.54 -3.35 -20.42
N ASP A 121 18.51 -4.17 -20.63
CA ASP A 121 17.84 -4.34 -21.92
C ASP A 121 16.46 -3.66 -21.87
N GLN A 122 16.47 -2.35 -22.11
CA GLN A 122 15.27 -1.52 -21.96
C GLN A 122 14.17 -1.90 -22.95
N ALA A 123 14.52 -2.33 -24.17
CA ALA A 123 13.55 -2.70 -25.20
C ALA A 123 12.81 -3.99 -24.80
N TYR A 124 13.57 -5.01 -24.41
CA TYR A 124 13.01 -6.27 -23.91
C TYR A 124 12.09 -6.04 -22.71
N TRP A 125 12.54 -5.28 -21.70
CA TRP A 125 11.76 -5.08 -20.47
C TRP A 125 10.55 -4.17 -20.67
N TYR A 126 10.67 -3.13 -21.50
CA TYR A 126 9.53 -2.30 -21.89
C TYR A 126 8.40 -3.17 -22.43
N GLU A 127 8.74 -4.11 -23.32
CA GLU A 127 7.79 -5.01 -23.92
C GLU A 127 7.07 -5.87 -22.85
N LYS A 128 7.85 -6.49 -21.96
CA LYS A 128 7.30 -7.33 -20.89
C LYS A 128 6.42 -6.52 -19.93
N PHE A 129 6.85 -5.34 -19.51
CA PHE A 129 6.06 -4.49 -18.63
C PHE A 129 4.77 -4.00 -19.30
N LEU A 130 4.84 -3.56 -20.55
CA LEU A 130 3.65 -3.16 -21.29
C LEU A 130 2.66 -4.31 -21.41
N SER A 131 3.14 -5.54 -21.69
CA SER A 131 2.28 -6.71 -21.84
C SER A 131 1.45 -7.03 -20.58
N ILE A 132 2.06 -6.99 -19.40
CA ILE A 132 1.38 -7.31 -18.13
C ILE A 132 0.42 -6.19 -17.70
N LEU A 133 0.74 -4.94 -18.04
CA LEU A 133 -0.11 -3.77 -17.76
C LEU A 133 -1.34 -3.76 -18.66
N LEU A 134 -1.17 -4.05 -19.96
CA LEU A 134 -2.29 -4.11 -20.91
C LEU A 134 -3.27 -5.25 -20.58
N ASP A 135 -2.76 -6.39 -20.12
CA ASP A 135 -3.59 -7.54 -19.71
C ASP A 135 -4.12 -7.42 -18.27
N PHE A 136 -3.75 -6.37 -17.52
CA PHE A 136 -4.13 -6.20 -16.10
C PHE A 136 -3.71 -7.39 -15.22
N ARG A 137 -2.73 -8.21 -15.67
CA ARG A 137 -2.07 -9.21 -14.81
C ARG A 137 -1.35 -8.55 -13.65
N PHE A 138 -0.99 -7.28 -13.84
CA PHE A 138 -0.44 -6.44 -12.80
C PHE A 138 -0.99 -5.01 -12.96
N VAL A 139 -1.39 -4.41 -11.85
CA VAL A 139 -1.74 -2.98 -11.77
C VAL A 139 -0.88 -2.37 -10.68
N PRO A 140 0.01 -1.43 -11.02
CA PRO A 140 0.91 -0.84 -10.03
C PRO A 140 0.14 0.10 -9.10
N GLY A 141 0.72 0.37 -7.93
CA GLY A 141 0.13 1.30 -6.97
C GLY A 141 -0.10 2.70 -7.57
N GLY A 142 -1.10 3.42 -7.04
CA GLY A 142 -1.55 4.70 -7.60
C GLY A 142 -0.46 5.74 -7.83
N ARG A 143 0.59 5.80 -6.98
CA ARG A 143 1.74 6.69 -7.18
C ARG A 143 2.61 6.35 -8.37
N VAL A 144 2.80 5.06 -8.64
CA VAL A 144 3.53 4.61 -9.82
C VAL A 144 2.76 5.02 -11.07
N MET A 145 1.44 4.78 -11.09
CA MET A 145 0.57 5.23 -12.19
C MET A 145 0.62 6.76 -12.39
N HIS A 146 0.51 7.51 -11.29
CA HIS A 146 0.51 8.97 -11.32
C HIS A 146 1.87 9.58 -11.69
N GLY A 147 2.98 8.98 -11.23
CA GLY A 147 4.29 9.63 -11.16
C GLY A 147 5.37 9.05 -12.07
N ALA A 148 5.31 7.77 -12.44
CA ALA A 148 6.36 7.17 -13.25
C ALA A 148 6.45 7.85 -14.62
N GLY A 149 7.66 8.26 -15.03
CA GLY A 149 7.89 8.94 -16.31
C GLY A 149 7.39 10.39 -16.39
N ARG A 150 7.02 11.02 -15.28
CA ARG A 150 6.49 12.40 -15.21
C ARG A 150 7.58 13.41 -14.83
N GLU A 151 8.60 13.53 -15.67
CA GLU A 151 9.69 14.51 -15.44
C GLU A 151 9.21 15.96 -15.50
N ASP A 152 8.08 16.21 -16.18
CA ASP A 152 7.41 17.49 -16.31
C ASP A 152 6.67 17.93 -15.02
N ALA A 153 6.44 17.01 -14.08
CA ALA A 153 5.74 17.33 -12.85
C ALA A 153 6.56 18.29 -11.98
N ARG A 154 6.00 19.48 -11.72
CA ARG A 154 6.63 20.54 -10.88
C ARG A 154 7.09 20.03 -9.50
N ARG A 155 6.36 19.08 -8.93
CA ARG A 155 6.75 18.32 -7.75
C ARG A 155 6.90 16.89 -8.19
N ARG A 156 8.12 16.34 -8.15
CA ARG A 156 8.35 14.92 -8.42
C ARG A 156 7.77 14.11 -7.26
N PRO A 157 6.64 13.40 -7.45
CA PRO A 157 6.14 12.53 -6.40
C PRO A 157 7.14 11.37 -6.24
N THR A 158 7.33 10.92 -5.01
CA THR A 158 7.93 9.60 -4.82
C THR A 158 7.02 8.54 -5.43
N LEU A 159 7.61 7.48 -6.00
CA LEU A 159 6.87 6.34 -6.52
C LEU A 159 6.42 5.39 -5.39
N SER A 160 7.09 5.44 -4.23
CA SER A 160 6.73 4.65 -3.05
C SER A 160 5.59 5.32 -2.28
N ASN A 161 4.61 4.51 -1.86
CA ASN A 161 3.41 5.03 -1.18
C ASN A 161 3.61 5.23 0.32
N CYS A 162 4.18 4.23 0.98
CA CYS A 162 4.21 4.10 2.42
C CYS A 162 5.64 3.88 2.88
N TYR A 163 5.96 4.43 4.04
CA TYR A 163 7.28 4.40 4.65
C TYR A 163 7.13 3.99 6.10
N VAL A 164 8.10 3.24 6.61
CA VAL A 164 8.24 3.02 8.05
C VAL A 164 9.37 3.95 8.50
N ILE A 165 9.06 4.86 9.40
CA ILE A 165 10.03 5.77 10.02
C ILE A 165 10.09 5.38 11.50
N PRO A 166 11.16 4.69 11.92
CA PRO A 166 11.29 4.24 13.30
C PRO A 166 11.66 5.41 14.21
N ILE A 167 11.34 5.25 15.48
CA ILE A 167 12.03 5.97 16.55
C ILE A 167 13.26 5.11 16.87
N GLU A 168 14.45 5.61 16.54
CA GLU A 168 15.70 4.84 16.69
C GLU A 168 16.13 4.72 18.17
N GLU A 169 15.79 5.72 18.97
CA GLU A 169 16.22 5.83 20.36
C GLU A 169 15.06 6.28 21.24
N ASP A 170 14.98 5.70 22.45
CA ASP A 170 14.05 6.12 23.50
C ASP A 170 14.52 7.43 24.16
N SER A 171 14.42 8.51 23.39
CA SER A 171 14.84 9.85 23.76
C SER A 171 13.94 10.90 23.09
N LEU A 172 13.96 12.13 23.62
CA LEU A 172 13.28 13.23 22.94
C LEU A 172 13.89 13.49 21.57
N GLU A 173 15.22 13.41 21.47
CA GLU A 173 15.95 13.53 20.23
C GLU A 173 15.48 12.51 19.18
N GLY A 174 15.33 11.23 19.57
CA GLY A 174 14.80 10.17 18.72
C GLY A 174 13.37 10.43 18.26
N ILE A 175 12.49 10.86 19.17
CA ILE A 175 11.10 11.22 18.85
C ILE A 175 11.04 12.39 17.84
N TYR A 176 11.81 13.45 18.08
CA TYR A 176 11.82 14.63 17.22
C TYR A 176 12.52 14.38 15.87
N GLN A 177 13.51 13.51 15.82
CA GLN A 177 14.12 13.06 14.57
C GLN A 177 13.11 12.29 13.72
N CYS A 178 12.39 11.33 14.32
CA CYS A 178 11.31 10.61 13.65
C CYS A 178 10.24 11.55 13.10
N LEU A 179 9.85 12.59 13.86
CA LEU A 179 8.90 13.62 13.40
C LEU A 179 9.44 14.43 12.21
N ALA A 180 10.71 14.85 12.27
CA ALA A 180 11.34 15.61 11.21
C ALA A 180 11.41 14.82 9.90
N GLU A 181 11.79 13.55 9.96
CA GLU A 181 11.84 12.66 8.80
C GLU A 181 10.43 12.37 8.25
N SER A 182 9.46 12.13 9.13
CA SER A 182 8.05 11.95 8.75
C SER A 182 7.51 13.15 7.98
N ALA A 183 7.83 14.36 8.43
CA ALA A 183 7.45 15.60 7.73
C ALA A 183 8.04 15.66 6.30
N MET A 184 9.26 15.18 6.10
CA MET A 184 9.89 15.13 4.78
C MET A 184 9.19 14.12 3.86
N VAL A 185 8.74 12.98 4.40
CA VAL A 185 7.92 12.01 3.67
C VAL A 185 6.57 12.63 3.28
N TYR A 186 5.85 13.26 4.22
CA TYR A 186 4.57 13.92 3.95
C TYR A 186 4.69 15.01 2.89
N ARG A 187 5.80 15.75 2.86
CA ARG A 187 6.09 16.75 1.82
C ARG A 187 6.19 16.15 0.41
N THR A 188 6.55 14.87 0.29
CA THR A 188 6.53 14.14 -1.00
C THR A 188 5.21 13.38 -1.22
N GLY A 189 4.28 13.53 -0.27
CA GLY A 189 2.95 12.95 -0.25
C GLY A 189 2.88 11.55 0.36
N GLY A 190 4.00 10.92 0.73
CA GLY A 190 4.01 9.55 1.28
C GLY A 190 3.24 9.43 2.60
N GLY A 191 2.80 8.21 2.92
CA GLY A 191 2.29 7.87 4.26
C GLY A 191 3.40 7.31 5.14
N VAL A 192 3.25 7.44 6.46
CA VAL A 192 4.24 7.00 7.45
C VAL A 192 3.60 6.03 8.44
N GLY A 193 4.31 4.95 8.75
CA GLY A 193 4.09 4.11 9.92
C GLY A 193 5.22 4.29 10.92
N THR A 194 4.90 4.39 12.20
CA THR A 194 5.89 4.52 13.28
C THR A 194 5.48 3.62 14.45
N ASP A 195 6.41 2.80 14.92
CA ASP A 195 6.24 1.98 16.10
C ASP A 195 6.69 2.73 17.36
N LEU A 196 5.80 2.83 18.34
CA LEU A 196 6.04 3.50 19.61
C LEU A 196 6.56 2.55 20.68
N SER A 197 6.69 1.26 20.38
CA SER A 197 7.07 0.22 21.36
C SER A 197 8.49 0.37 21.91
N VAL A 198 9.33 1.17 21.27
CA VAL A 198 10.66 1.53 21.77
C VAL A 198 10.60 2.58 22.88
N LEU A 199 9.47 3.27 23.06
CA LEU A 199 9.38 4.34 24.05
C LEU A 199 9.08 3.75 25.42
N ARG A 200 9.79 4.19 26.46
CA ARG A 200 9.52 3.74 27.83
C ARG A 200 8.08 4.04 28.27
N PRO A 201 7.47 3.19 29.10
CA PRO A 201 6.10 3.37 29.55
C PRO A 201 5.94 4.56 30.50
N ALA A 202 4.69 4.97 30.71
CA ALA A 202 4.41 6.04 31.66
C ALA A 202 4.81 5.65 33.09
N GLY A 203 5.43 6.59 33.81
CA GLY A 203 5.92 6.37 35.17
C GLY A 203 7.35 5.83 35.25
N ALA A 204 7.92 5.35 34.13
CA ALA A 204 9.32 4.96 34.04
C ALA A 204 10.27 6.12 34.44
N PRO A 205 11.38 5.85 35.14
CA PRO A 205 12.35 6.88 35.48
C PRO A 205 12.94 7.52 34.23
N VAL A 206 13.18 8.83 34.28
CA VAL A 206 13.87 9.58 33.24
C VAL A 206 14.96 10.43 33.86
N ASN A 207 16.08 10.55 33.16
CA ASN A 207 17.17 11.44 33.56
C ASN A 207 16.92 12.85 32.99
N ALA A 208 15.88 13.52 33.48
CA ALA A 208 15.44 14.83 33.01
C ALA A 208 15.01 15.73 34.17
N THR A 209 14.52 16.94 33.87
CA THR A 209 13.96 17.87 34.88
C THR A 209 12.72 17.30 35.58
N ILE A 210 12.05 16.33 34.96
CA ILE A 210 10.95 15.56 35.55
C ILE A 210 11.48 14.19 35.96
N ASP A 211 10.93 13.59 37.01
CA ASP A 211 11.42 12.29 37.52
C ASP A 211 10.81 11.08 36.77
N LYS A 212 9.70 11.29 36.05
CA LYS A 212 8.91 10.20 35.45
C LYS A 212 8.49 10.50 34.02
N SER A 213 8.57 9.48 33.17
CA SER A 213 8.11 9.50 31.78
C SER A 213 6.59 9.71 31.70
N PRO A 214 6.11 10.51 30.74
CA PRO A 214 4.68 10.60 30.43
C PRO A 214 4.17 9.36 29.64
N GLY A 215 5.07 8.51 29.15
CA GLY A 215 4.78 7.28 28.41
C GLY A 215 4.68 7.44 26.90
N ALA A 216 4.64 6.31 26.19
CA ALA A 216 4.62 6.24 24.73
C ALA A 216 3.43 6.99 24.12
N THR A 217 2.27 6.91 24.79
CA THR A 217 1.02 7.50 24.31
C THR A 217 0.98 9.03 24.39
N ALA A 218 1.85 9.65 25.19
CA ALA A 218 1.87 11.10 25.37
C ALA A 218 2.26 11.86 24.09
N PHE A 219 3.07 11.23 23.23
CA PHE A 219 3.56 11.84 21.99
C PHE A 219 2.62 11.59 20.79
N MET A 220 1.59 10.76 20.93
CA MET A 220 0.69 10.43 19.80
C MET A 220 -0.02 11.65 19.22
N ASN A 221 -0.43 12.60 20.08
CA ASN A 221 -1.07 13.82 19.61
C ASN A 221 -0.10 14.74 18.88
N LEU A 222 1.17 14.76 19.29
CA LEU A 222 2.23 15.49 18.60
C LEU A 222 2.45 14.92 17.17
N PHE A 223 2.54 13.61 17.03
CA PHE A 223 2.62 12.96 15.71
C PHE A 223 1.39 13.23 14.84
N SER A 224 0.19 13.14 15.42
CA SER A 224 -1.07 13.46 14.73
C SER A 224 -1.10 14.90 14.21
N GLU A 225 -0.85 15.90 15.06
CA GLU A 225 -0.90 17.30 14.66
C GLU A 225 0.23 17.70 13.70
N SER A 226 1.41 17.10 13.85
CA SER A 226 2.49 17.25 12.86
C SER A 226 2.05 16.77 11.48
N THR A 227 1.41 15.60 11.41
CA THR A 227 0.85 15.05 10.16
C THR A 227 -0.17 16.00 9.53
N ASN A 228 -1.09 16.54 10.32
CA ASN A 228 -2.06 17.53 9.87
C ASN A 228 -1.41 18.80 9.31
N THR A 229 -0.40 19.31 10.02
CA THR A 229 0.29 20.56 9.68
C THR A 229 1.03 20.47 8.35
N VAL A 230 1.69 19.34 8.09
CA VAL A 230 2.52 19.15 6.89
C VAL A 230 1.70 18.66 5.68
N SER A 231 0.46 18.23 5.90
CA SER A 231 -0.45 17.75 4.86
C SER A 231 -0.60 18.76 3.72
N GLN A 232 -0.44 18.31 2.48
CA GLN A 232 -0.41 19.19 1.30
C GLN A 232 -1.78 19.34 0.62
N ALA A 233 -2.12 20.57 0.22
CA ALA A 233 -3.03 20.91 -0.89
C ALA A 233 -4.24 19.96 -1.08
N GLY A 234 -5.07 19.81 -0.04
CA GLY A 234 -6.30 19.03 -0.10
C GLY A 234 -6.16 17.52 0.10
N ARG A 235 -4.94 17.01 0.34
CA ARG A 235 -4.69 15.62 0.73
C ARG A 235 -4.14 15.56 2.16
N ARG A 236 -4.88 14.87 3.04
CA ARG A 236 -4.41 14.56 4.40
C ARG A 236 -3.18 13.65 4.32
N GLY A 237 -2.19 13.93 5.16
CA GLY A 237 -1.09 13.02 5.47
C GLY A 237 -1.67 11.75 6.09
N ALA A 238 -1.05 10.63 5.79
CA ALA A 238 -1.44 9.34 6.33
C ALA A 238 -0.38 8.91 7.34
N LEU A 239 -0.80 8.75 8.59
CA LEU A 239 0.04 8.28 9.69
C LEU A 239 -0.61 7.03 10.30
N MET A 240 0.20 6.01 10.57
CA MET A 240 -0.16 4.87 11.40
C MET A 240 0.81 4.82 12.58
N LEU A 241 0.28 4.87 13.79
CA LEU A 241 1.04 4.65 15.01
C LEU A 241 0.78 3.22 15.47
N THR A 242 1.83 2.50 15.84
CA THR A 242 1.70 1.15 16.37
C THR A 242 2.25 1.03 17.77
N LEU A 243 1.74 0.07 18.52
CA LEU A 243 2.27 -0.30 19.83
C LEU A 243 2.09 -1.80 20.05
N ARG A 244 3.12 -2.48 20.55
CA ARG A 244 3.03 -3.90 20.86
C ARG A 244 2.03 -4.19 21.97
N VAL A 245 1.39 -5.35 21.88
CA VAL A 245 0.38 -5.83 22.83
C VAL A 245 0.93 -6.01 24.26
N ASP A 246 2.23 -6.26 24.38
CA ASP A 246 2.93 -6.45 25.66
C ASP A 246 3.45 -5.14 26.28
N HIS A 247 3.26 -4.00 25.61
CA HIS A 247 3.70 -2.72 26.13
C HIS A 247 2.80 -2.24 27.30
N PRO A 248 3.33 -1.72 28.42
CA PRO A 248 2.51 -1.37 29.59
C PRO A 248 1.48 -0.26 29.32
N ASP A 249 1.76 0.62 28.36
CA ASP A 249 0.81 1.65 27.91
C ASP A 249 -0.28 1.14 26.93
N VAL A 250 -0.37 -0.16 26.63
CA VAL A 250 -1.33 -0.71 25.63
C VAL A 250 -2.78 -0.32 25.91
N GLU A 251 -3.20 -0.33 27.19
CA GLU A 251 -4.56 0.06 27.60
C GLU A 251 -4.84 1.54 27.26
N ARG A 252 -3.87 2.41 27.54
CA ARG A 252 -3.96 3.85 27.22
C ARG A 252 -3.95 4.08 25.72
N PHE A 253 -3.17 3.29 24.98
CA PHE A 253 -3.03 3.38 23.53
C PHE A 253 -4.36 3.05 22.84
N ILE A 254 -5.00 1.95 23.21
CA ILE A 254 -6.30 1.53 22.65
C ILE A 254 -7.38 2.59 22.93
N HIS A 255 -7.32 3.23 24.10
CA HIS A 255 -8.30 4.24 24.50
C HIS A 255 -7.99 5.67 24.08
N ILE A 256 -6.84 5.94 23.44
CA ILE A 256 -6.39 7.31 23.16
C ILE A 256 -7.38 8.11 22.30
N LYS A 257 -8.18 7.42 21.48
CA LYS A 257 -9.20 7.98 20.58
C LYS A 257 -10.62 7.95 21.16
N ASN A 258 -10.83 7.39 22.36
CA ASN A 258 -12.15 7.26 22.98
C ASN A 258 -12.63 8.54 23.70
N ASP A 259 -12.02 9.68 23.39
CA ASP A 259 -12.49 10.98 23.83
C ASP A 259 -13.85 11.31 23.20
N PRO A 260 -14.92 11.56 23.98
CA PRO A 260 -16.22 11.98 23.45
C PRO A 260 -16.15 13.22 22.57
N GLN A 261 -15.18 14.11 22.82
CA GLN A 261 -14.96 15.32 22.04
C GLN A 261 -14.08 15.07 20.80
N ARG A 262 -13.51 13.87 20.66
CA ARG A 262 -12.61 13.44 19.57
C ARG A 262 -11.48 14.42 19.30
N GLN A 263 -10.91 15.03 20.34
CA GLN A 263 -9.93 16.10 20.17
C GLN A 263 -8.51 15.60 19.97
N LYS A 264 -8.21 14.37 20.40
CA LYS A 264 -6.86 13.79 20.37
C LYS A 264 -6.68 12.83 19.20
N VAL A 265 -5.48 12.84 18.63
CA VAL A 265 -5.01 11.85 17.63
C VAL A 265 -5.97 11.74 16.43
N GLN A 266 -6.45 12.87 15.91
CA GLN A 266 -7.43 12.92 14.81
C GLN A 266 -6.85 12.56 13.43
N TYR A 267 -5.54 12.64 13.27
CA TYR A 267 -4.85 12.54 11.97
C TYR A 267 -3.86 11.37 11.93
N ALA A 268 -4.06 10.38 12.80
CA ALA A 268 -3.30 9.13 12.80
C ALA A 268 -4.26 7.95 12.95
N ASN A 269 -3.99 6.86 12.25
CA ASN A 269 -4.53 5.54 12.57
C ASN A 269 -3.70 4.91 13.68
N ILE A 270 -4.30 4.02 14.47
CA ILE A 270 -3.62 3.30 15.53
C ILE A 270 -3.82 1.80 15.31
N SER A 271 -2.78 0.99 15.52
CA SER A 271 -2.86 -0.47 15.41
C SER A 271 -2.02 -1.12 16.50
N VAL A 272 -2.52 -2.20 17.09
CA VAL A 272 -1.77 -2.97 18.08
C VAL A 272 -0.94 -4.03 17.37
N LEU A 273 0.33 -4.18 17.72
CA LEU A 273 1.17 -5.26 17.19
C LEU A 273 1.02 -6.49 18.07
N LEU A 274 0.24 -7.46 17.60
CA LEU A 274 0.10 -8.75 18.26
C LEU A 274 1.37 -9.57 18.08
N THR A 275 1.85 -10.18 19.18
CA THR A 275 3.00 -11.09 19.13
C THR A 275 2.54 -12.53 18.94
N HIS A 276 3.40 -13.38 18.36
CA HIS A 276 3.12 -14.82 18.28
C HIS A 276 2.87 -15.42 19.68
N LEU A 277 3.69 -15.02 20.66
CA LEU A 277 3.52 -15.42 22.06
C LEU A 277 2.11 -15.09 22.55
N PHE A 278 1.65 -13.85 22.38
CA PHE A 278 0.29 -13.46 22.77
C PHE A 278 -0.79 -14.32 22.10
N MET A 279 -0.67 -14.60 20.80
CA MET A 279 -1.66 -15.41 20.09
C MET A 279 -1.66 -16.88 20.51
N GLU A 280 -0.48 -17.48 20.75
CA GLU A 280 -0.34 -18.82 21.32
C GLU A 280 -0.99 -18.90 22.70
N LYS A 281 -0.76 -17.86 23.50
CA LYS A 281 -1.31 -17.69 24.83
C LYS A 281 -2.85 -17.60 24.82
N VAL A 282 -3.45 -16.79 23.94
CA VAL A 282 -4.91 -16.73 23.73
C VAL A 282 -5.50 -18.08 23.30
N ALA A 283 -4.83 -18.78 22.39
CA ALA A 283 -5.27 -20.07 21.88
C ALA A 283 -5.20 -21.19 22.94
N ALA A 284 -4.17 -21.16 23.79
CA ALA A 284 -4.00 -22.14 24.87
C ALA A 284 -5.04 -21.98 25.99
N GLU A 285 -5.52 -20.77 26.27
CA GLU A 285 -6.62 -20.56 27.25
C GLU A 285 -7.96 -21.15 26.79
N HIS A 286 -8.12 -21.48 25.50
CA HIS A 286 -9.27 -22.22 24.98
C HIS A 286 -9.14 -23.75 25.16
N ASP A 287 -8.02 -24.26 25.68
CA ASP A 287 -7.81 -25.66 26.04
C ASP A 287 -8.04 -25.87 27.57
N PRO A 288 -9.10 -26.59 27.98
CA PRO A 288 -9.38 -26.86 29.39
C PRO A 288 -8.25 -27.58 30.13
N ALA A 289 -7.32 -28.22 29.42
CA ALA A 289 -6.17 -28.92 30.01
C ALA A 289 -4.93 -28.03 30.20
N ARG A 290 -4.95 -26.78 29.72
CA ARG A 290 -3.81 -25.84 29.74
C ARG A 290 -4.13 -24.51 30.43
N GLN A 291 -5.07 -24.52 31.38
CA GLN A 291 -5.50 -23.36 32.18
C GLN A 291 -4.43 -22.83 33.18
N GLU A 292 -3.14 -23.01 32.91
CA GLU A 292 -2.08 -22.40 33.70
C GLU A 292 -1.88 -20.96 33.23
N GLU A 293 -2.54 -20.04 33.94
CA GLU A 293 -2.28 -18.59 34.05
C GLU A 293 -1.31 -18.03 33.01
N ILE A 294 -1.88 -17.78 31.85
CA ILE A 294 -1.14 -17.24 30.74
C ILE A 294 -1.26 -15.72 30.79
N CYS A 295 -0.44 -15.14 31.66
CA CYS A 295 -0.14 -13.72 31.67
C CYS A 295 1.30 -13.52 31.12
N PHE A 296 1.70 -12.28 30.84
CA PHE A 296 3.08 -11.97 30.44
C PHE A 296 3.98 -12.00 31.70
N GLU A 297 3.96 -13.09 32.47
CA GLU A 297 4.54 -13.16 33.81
C GLU A 297 6.05 -13.41 33.79
N VAL A 298 6.76 -12.65 34.61
CA VAL A 298 8.03 -13.07 35.20
C VAL A 298 7.82 -13.09 36.72
N GLU A 299 8.30 -14.14 37.37
CA GLU A 299 8.26 -14.30 38.82
C GLU A 299 9.59 -13.77 39.39
N ASP A 300 9.52 -12.83 40.34
CA ASP A 300 10.72 -12.33 41.02
C ASP A 300 11.28 -13.36 42.04
N GLU A 301 12.45 -13.09 42.63
CA GLU A 301 13.07 -13.98 43.63
C GLU A 301 12.23 -14.15 44.91
N GLU A 302 11.21 -13.31 45.10
CA GLU A 302 10.29 -13.29 46.24
C GLU A 302 8.95 -13.98 45.95
N GLY A 303 8.74 -14.44 44.70
CA GLY A 303 7.53 -15.11 44.25
C GLY A 303 6.39 -14.17 43.84
N ASN A 304 6.66 -12.86 43.71
CA ASN A 304 5.67 -11.92 43.17
C ASN A 304 5.66 -11.99 41.64
N ARG A 305 4.47 -11.93 41.06
CA ARG A 305 4.26 -12.03 39.62
C ARG A 305 4.13 -10.66 38.99
N HIS A 306 4.93 -10.40 37.96
CA HIS A 306 4.99 -9.11 37.26
C HIS A 306 4.77 -9.29 35.77
N ASN A 307 4.01 -8.38 35.15
CA ASN A 307 4.02 -8.26 33.70
C ASN A 307 5.26 -7.47 33.29
N ILE A 308 6.27 -8.16 32.77
CA ILE A 308 7.55 -7.54 32.44
C ILE A 308 7.57 -7.17 30.96
N PHE A 309 7.53 -5.87 30.72
CA PHE A 309 7.98 -5.35 29.45
C PHE A 309 9.49 -5.20 29.48
N VAL A 310 10.18 -6.00 28.67
CA VAL A 310 11.61 -5.85 28.42
C VAL A 310 11.78 -4.77 27.36
N HIS A 311 12.35 -3.65 27.76
CA HIS A 311 12.61 -2.54 26.84
C HIS A 311 13.52 -2.99 25.69
N PRO A 312 13.23 -2.66 24.42
CA PRO A 312 14.03 -3.14 23.29
C PRO A 312 15.52 -2.77 23.35
N ASN A 313 15.84 -1.67 24.05
CA ASN A 313 17.19 -1.10 24.14
C ASN A 313 17.84 -1.23 25.53
N GLU A 314 17.15 -1.80 26.53
CA GLU A 314 17.67 -1.91 27.91
C GLU A 314 17.30 -3.28 28.52
N GLU A 315 18.15 -3.85 29.39
CA GLU A 315 17.76 -4.94 30.31
C GLU A 315 16.88 -4.40 31.46
N VAL A 316 16.03 -3.40 31.17
CA VAL A 316 15.16 -2.77 32.16
C VAL A 316 13.76 -3.31 31.98
N GLU A 317 13.27 -3.87 33.06
CA GLU A 317 11.98 -4.51 33.19
C GLU A 317 11.01 -3.50 33.78
N TYR A 318 9.94 -3.19 33.05
CA TYR A 318 8.89 -2.30 33.53
C TYR A 318 7.67 -3.09 33.96
N GLU A 319 7.26 -2.92 35.21
CA GLU A 319 6.02 -3.49 35.73
C GLU A 319 4.80 -2.85 35.06
N GLY A 320 4.04 -3.67 34.34
CA GLY A 320 2.75 -3.32 33.77
C GLY A 320 1.58 -3.96 34.52
N LYS A 321 0.36 -3.54 34.16
CA LYS A 321 -0.85 -4.27 34.57
C LYS A 321 -0.78 -5.70 34.04
N VAL A 322 -1.04 -6.66 34.92
CA VAL A 322 -1.15 -8.07 34.57
C VAL A 322 -2.47 -8.32 33.82
N TRP A 323 -2.38 -8.91 32.65
CA TRP A 323 -3.53 -9.28 31.81
C TRP A 323 -3.50 -10.77 31.53
N ARG A 324 -4.66 -11.43 31.69
CA ARG A 324 -4.89 -12.69 31.01
C ARG A 324 -4.99 -12.45 29.51
N ALA A 325 -4.36 -13.31 28.72
CA ALA A 325 -4.32 -13.15 27.27
C ALA A 325 -5.72 -13.04 26.65
N GLU A 326 -6.66 -13.91 27.05
CA GLU A 326 -8.05 -13.89 26.60
C GLU A 326 -8.80 -12.62 27.04
N GLU A 327 -8.52 -12.10 28.25
CA GLU A 327 -9.14 -10.86 28.72
C GLU A 327 -8.69 -9.67 27.90
N LEU A 328 -7.40 -9.55 27.62
CA LEU A 328 -6.86 -8.50 26.75
C LEU A 328 -7.35 -8.68 25.31
N TYR A 329 -7.42 -9.90 24.80
CA TYR A 329 -7.99 -10.19 23.47
C TYR A 329 -9.46 -9.75 23.39
N ARG A 330 -10.31 -10.15 24.34
CA ARG A 330 -11.71 -9.71 24.41
C ARG A 330 -11.80 -8.19 24.53
N TYR A 331 -10.91 -7.57 25.29
CA TYR A 331 -10.86 -6.13 25.45
C TYR A 331 -10.53 -5.42 24.14
N LEU A 332 -9.52 -5.90 23.39
CA LEU A 332 -9.18 -5.42 22.04
C LEU A 332 -10.37 -5.53 21.08
N HIS A 333 -11.11 -6.65 21.13
CA HIS A 333 -12.30 -6.87 20.28
C HIS A 333 -13.54 -6.08 20.71
N ALA A 334 -13.68 -5.77 21.99
CA ALA A 334 -14.84 -5.06 22.53
C ALA A 334 -14.77 -3.55 22.33
N VAL A 335 -13.59 -2.99 22.04
CA VAL A 335 -13.43 -1.56 21.73
C VAL A 335 -14.08 -1.29 20.38
N PRO A 336 -15.19 -0.51 20.31
CA PRO A 336 -15.86 -0.26 19.04
C PRO A 336 -14.91 0.51 18.11
N SER A 337 -14.73 0.03 16.88
CA SER A 337 -14.10 0.83 15.83
C SER A 337 -15.02 2.02 15.50
N HIS A 338 -14.74 3.16 16.12
CA HIS A 338 -15.52 4.38 15.95
C HIS A 338 -15.14 5.16 14.68
N ASP A 339 -14.85 4.44 13.59
CA ASP A 339 -14.62 5.01 12.26
C ASP A 339 -15.90 4.90 11.43
N THR A 340 -16.80 5.85 11.64
CA THR A 340 -18.03 6.00 10.84
C THR A 340 -17.78 7.03 9.73
N SER A 341 -16.87 6.73 8.82
CA SER A 341 -16.95 7.24 7.45
C SER A 341 -17.22 6.06 6.52
N SER A 342 -18.48 5.95 6.11
CA SER A 342 -19.04 5.17 4.99
C SER A 342 -18.12 4.15 4.27
N GLN A 343 -18.55 2.88 4.33
CA GLN A 343 -18.17 1.74 3.47
C GLN A 343 -16.82 1.07 3.72
N GLU A 344 -16.59 0.56 4.94
CA GLU A 344 -15.70 -0.58 5.16
C GLU A 344 -16.13 -1.30 6.46
N LYS A 345 -17.24 -2.03 6.38
CA LYS A 345 -17.65 -2.99 7.40
C LYS A 345 -17.27 -4.38 6.90
N GLU A 346 -15.99 -4.76 6.96
CA GLU A 346 -15.61 -6.18 7.03
C GLU A 346 -14.15 -6.49 7.37
N GLU A 347 -13.26 -5.52 7.60
CA GLU A 347 -11.89 -5.82 8.06
C GLU A 347 -11.61 -5.16 9.42
N THR A 348 -12.01 -5.85 10.49
CA THR A 348 -11.35 -5.69 11.79
C THR A 348 -9.91 -6.17 11.64
N ASN A 349 -9.00 -5.24 11.35
CA ASN A 349 -7.58 -5.43 11.64
C ASN A 349 -7.38 -5.24 13.15
N VAL A 350 -7.46 -6.35 13.88
CA VAL A 350 -6.81 -6.51 15.19
C VAL A 350 -5.36 -6.90 14.93
#